data_AF-A0A0R3QAP7-F1
#
_entry.id   AF-A0A0R3QAP7-F1
#
_cell.length_a   1.000
_cell.length_b   1.000
_cell.length_c   1.000
_cell.angle_alpha   90.00
_cell.angle_beta   90.00
_cell.angle_gamma   90.00
#
_symmetry.space_group_name_H-M   'P 1'
#
loop_
_entity.id
_entity.type
_entity.pdbx_description
1 polymer ?
#
loop_
_entity_poly.entity_id
_entity_poly.type
_entity_poly.pdbx_seq_one_letter_code
_entity_poly.pdbx_strand_id
1 'polypeptide(L)'
;LALQYGADLVYTEEIVDQKLLGSQRTVNGSNILGTTDYTCEDDVVLRICNRVEKQKCVLQIAKTREGTNDAERAANVVRKVGNDVAAIDINMGCPKPFSIAGGMGAALLGNPERAKEIVQTCVSVSTIPISCKIRVLDKQEDTLEFVKMLERCGISAIGVHGRRRSERQSNMNRLNEIREITRVVSVPVIANGFSGSIKKYEDIIKFWEQSGASSVMIARKALSNPSIFCSKGFISWEQEICGFLK
;
A
#
# COMPACT_ATOMS: atom_id res chain seq x y z
N LEU A 1 4.92 15.63 -2.88
CA LEU A 1 6.30 15.85 -2.35
C LEU A 1 7.24 14.65 -2.55
N ALA A 2 6.93 13.44 -2.04
CA ALA A 2 7.82 12.27 -2.18
C ALA A 2 8.27 11.97 -3.63
N LEU A 3 7.36 12.10 -4.61
CA LEU A 3 7.67 11.96 -6.04
C LEU A 3 8.71 12.99 -6.54
N GLN A 4 8.67 14.23 -6.03
CA GLN A 4 9.64 15.27 -6.41
C GLN A 4 11.04 14.95 -5.89
N TYR A 5 11.13 14.23 -4.77
CA TYR A 5 12.40 13.77 -4.21
C TYR A 5 12.85 12.41 -4.76
N GLY A 6 12.14 11.84 -5.74
CA GLY A 6 12.60 10.63 -6.43
C GLY A 6 11.94 9.34 -6.00
N ALA A 7 10.83 9.37 -5.26
CA ALA A 7 10.00 8.17 -5.13
C ALA A 7 9.40 7.78 -6.49
N ASP A 8 9.43 6.49 -6.82
CA ASP A 8 8.87 5.98 -8.08
C ASP A 8 7.35 5.85 -8.05
N LEU A 9 6.83 5.34 -6.93
CA LEU A 9 5.41 5.16 -6.63
C LEU A 9 5.07 5.75 -5.27
N VAL A 10 3.83 6.21 -5.11
CA VAL A 10 3.29 6.70 -3.83
C VAL A 10 2.00 5.98 -3.51
N TYR A 11 1.90 5.48 -2.28
CA TYR A 11 0.69 4.85 -1.78
C TYR A 11 -0.17 5.91 -1.08
N THR A 12 -1.48 5.84 -1.27
CA THR A 12 -2.42 6.61 -0.45
C THR A 12 -2.36 6.13 1.00
N GLU A 13 -2.99 6.87 1.90
CA GLU A 13 -3.43 6.28 3.15
C GLU A 13 -4.41 5.12 2.91
N GLU A 14 -4.66 4.31 3.94
CA GLU A 14 -5.67 3.27 3.90
C GLU A 14 -7.06 3.92 3.82
N ILE A 15 -7.76 3.73 2.70
CA ILE A 15 -9.11 4.27 2.51
C ILE A 15 -10.13 3.12 2.59
N VAL A 16 -11.12 3.31 3.45
CA VAL A 16 -12.25 2.39 3.60
C VAL A 16 -13.11 2.37 2.33
N ASP A 17 -13.37 1.18 1.81
CA ASP A 17 -14.18 0.91 0.62
C ASP A 17 -15.52 1.64 0.61
N GLN A 18 -16.28 1.61 1.71
CA GLN A 18 -17.60 2.25 1.81
C GLN A 18 -17.52 3.77 1.60
N LYS A 19 -16.44 4.42 2.06
CA LYS A 19 -16.24 5.86 1.91
C LYS A 19 -15.96 6.22 0.44
N LEU A 20 -15.20 5.40 -0.26
CA LEU A 20 -14.97 5.54 -1.70
C LEU A 20 -16.22 5.23 -2.53
N LEU A 21 -17.01 4.24 -2.14
CA LEU A 21 -18.25 3.93 -2.86
C LEU A 21 -19.29 5.04 -2.71
N GLY A 22 -19.38 5.67 -1.53
CA GLY A 22 -20.29 6.79 -1.26
C GLY A 22 -19.86 8.13 -1.85
N SER A 23 -18.62 8.29 -2.29
CA SER A 23 -18.11 9.57 -2.79
C SER A 23 -18.58 9.90 -4.21
N GLN A 24 -18.61 11.18 -4.57
CA GLN A 24 -18.81 11.66 -5.92
C GLN A 24 -17.46 11.89 -6.61
N ARG A 25 -17.32 11.40 -7.84
CA ARG A 25 -16.13 11.61 -8.66
C ARG A 25 -16.27 12.93 -9.45
N THR A 26 -15.31 13.83 -9.28
CA THR A 26 -15.25 15.12 -9.98
C THR A 26 -13.89 15.30 -10.65
N VAL A 27 -13.86 15.67 -11.93
CA VAL A 27 -12.62 16.02 -12.63
C VAL A 27 -12.49 17.53 -12.65
N ASN A 28 -11.50 18.07 -11.96
CA ASN A 28 -11.24 19.50 -11.91
C ASN A 28 -10.32 19.90 -13.07
N GLY A 29 -10.72 20.94 -13.81
CA GLY A 29 -9.95 21.49 -14.93
C GLY A 29 -8.53 21.91 -14.51
N SER A 30 -7.58 21.86 -15.46
CA SER A 30 -6.17 22.23 -15.24
C SER A 30 -5.97 23.70 -14.88
N ASN A 31 -6.93 24.55 -15.22
CA ASN A 31 -7.00 25.96 -14.85
C ASN A 31 -7.45 26.19 -13.40
N ILE A 32 -7.89 25.15 -12.68
CA ILE A 32 -8.30 25.22 -11.28
C ILE A 32 -7.30 24.44 -10.42
N LEU A 33 -7.40 23.10 -10.41
CA LEU A 33 -6.52 22.21 -9.64
C LEU A 33 -5.86 21.13 -10.51
N GLY A 34 -6.45 20.77 -11.65
CA GLY A 34 -5.95 19.66 -12.48
C GLY A 34 -5.98 18.31 -11.77
N THR A 35 -6.97 18.09 -10.90
CA THR A 35 -7.11 16.89 -10.09
C THR A 35 -8.32 16.05 -10.48
N THR A 36 -8.30 14.78 -10.11
CA THR A 36 -9.52 13.98 -9.99
C THR A 36 -9.80 13.78 -8.51
N ASP A 37 -10.99 14.19 -8.08
CA ASP A 37 -11.42 14.17 -6.69
C ASP A 37 -12.57 13.19 -6.49
N TYR A 38 -12.57 12.58 -5.31
CA TYR A 38 -13.64 11.76 -4.77
C TYR A 38 -14.07 12.42 -3.46
N THR A 39 -15.26 13.04 -3.44
CA THR A 39 -15.73 13.82 -2.28
C THR A 39 -17.01 13.23 -1.70
N CYS A 40 -17.19 13.34 -0.39
CA CYS A 40 -18.43 12.96 0.28
C CYS A 40 -18.85 14.14 1.16
N GLU A 41 -19.96 14.79 0.83
CA GLU A 41 -20.35 16.06 1.46
C GLU A 41 -19.17 17.06 1.38
N ASP A 42 -18.69 17.54 2.53
CA ASP A 42 -17.57 18.49 2.63
C ASP A 42 -16.18 17.82 2.74
N ASP A 43 -16.11 16.49 2.72
CA ASP A 43 -14.87 15.73 2.92
C ASP A 43 -14.26 15.24 1.59
N VAL A 44 -12.94 15.43 1.45
CA VAL A 44 -12.18 14.91 0.30
C VAL A 44 -11.66 13.51 0.67
N VAL A 45 -12.30 12.48 0.12
CA VAL A 45 -11.94 11.08 0.36
C VAL A 45 -10.63 10.72 -0.34
N LEU A 46 -10.47 11.15 -1.59
CA LEU A 46 -9.28 10.92 -2.40
C LEU A 46 -9.14 12.05 -3.40
N ARG A 47 -7.94 12.62 -3.52
CA ARG A 47 -7.58 13.60 -4.54
C ARG A 47 -6.29 13.17 -5.20
N ILE A 48 -6.28 13.15 -6.53
CA ILE A 48 -5.15 12.71 -7.33
C ILE A 48 -4.76 13.84 -8.28
N CYS A 49 -3.50 14.26 -8.25
CA CYS A 49 -2.97 15.17 -9.26
C CYS A 49 -2.81 14.45 -10.60
N ASN A 50 -3.65 14.79 -11.59
CA ASN A 50 -3.69 14.06 -12.87
C ASN A 50 -2.36 14.16 -13.64
N ARG A 51 -1.62 15.26 -13.47
CA ARG A 51 -0.36 15.51 -14.16
C ARG A 51 0.82 14.72 -13.60
N VAL A 52 0.85 14.49 -12.29
CA VAL A 52 2.04 13.99 -11.58
C VAL A 52 1.82 12.60 -11.00
N GLU A 53 0.63 12.34 -10.47
CA GLU A 53 0.36 11.18 -9.62
C GLU A 53 -0.45 10.10 -10.32
N LYS A 54 -1.23 10.41 -11.37
CA LYS A 54 -2.14 9.43 -12.00
C LYS A 54 -1.46 8.08 -12.35
N GLN A 55 -0.25 8.13 -12.89
CA GLN A 55 0.52 6.94 -13.28
C GLN A 55 1.48 6.42 -12.19
N LYS A 56 1.42 6.99 -10.99
CA LYS A 56 2.32 6.67 -9.86
C LYS A 56 1.61 6.43 -8.52
N CYS A 57 0.32 6.76 -8.44
CA CYS A 57 -0.49 6.62 -7.25
C CYS A 57 -1.03 5.19 -7.14
N VAL A 58 -0.71 4.53 -6.02
CA VAL A 58 -1.26 3.23 -5.65
C VAL A 58 -2.32 3.47 -4.58
N LEU A 59 -3.58 3.22 -4.91
CA LEU A 59 -4.67 3.36 -3.95
C LEU A 59 -4.72 2.16 -3.02
N GLN A 60 -4.42 2.36 -1.74
CA GLN A 60 -4.58 1.32 -0.74
C GLN A 60 -6.00 1.35 -0.15
N ILE A 61 -6.73 0.25 -0.33
CA ILE A 61 -8.09 0.09 0.20
C ILE A 61 -8.11 -0.85 1.41
N ALA A 62 -9.02 -0.55 2.33
CA ALA A 62 -9.46 -1.47 3.37
C ALA A 62 -10.93 -1.79 3.19
N LYS A 63 -11.25 -3.07 3.31
CA LYS A 63 -12.60 -3.58 3.15
C LYS A 63 -13.39 -3.46 4.45
N THR A 64 -14.57 -2.84 4.50
CA THR A 64 -15.36 -2.77 5.75
C THR A 64 -16.33 -3.93 5.98
N ARG A 65 -16.42 -4.31 7.27
CA ARG A 65 -17.40 -5.19 7.96
C ARG A 65 -17.52 -6.61 7.41
N GLU A 66 -17.83 -7.58 8.27
CA GLU A 66 -18.22 -8.93 7.85
C GLU A 66 -19.64 -8.90 7.27
N GLY A 67 -19.82 -9.45 6.07
CA GLY A 67 -21.11 -9.56 5.39
C GLY A 67 -21.06 -10.42 4.13
N THR A 68 -22.22 -10.64 3.49
CA THR A 68 -22.38 -11.58 2.36
C THR A 68 -21.86 -11.07 1.01
N ASN A 69 -21.39 -9.82 0.88
CA ASN A 69 -21.00 -9.19 -0.40
C ASN A 69 -19.64 -8.49 -0.35
N ASP A 70 -18.72 -9.07 0.40
CA ASP A 70 -17.47 -8.43 0.80
C ASP A 70 -16.48 -8.26 -0.35
N ALA A 71 -16.34 -9.29 -1.19
CA ALA A 71 -15.50 -9.25 -2.38
C ALA A 71 -16.07 -8.30 -3.46
N GLU A 72 -17.39 -8.31 -3.66
CA GLU A 72 -18.07 -7.46 -4.65
C GLU A 72 -17.96 -5.97 -4.30
N ARG A 73 -17.99 -5.60 -3.02
CA ARG A 73 -17.75 -4.20 -2.60
C ARG A 73 -16.35 -3.72 -3.00
N ALA A 74 -15.33 -4.54 -2.74
CA ALA A 74 -13.95 -4.21 -3.13
C ALA A 74 -13.83 -4.10 -4.66
N ALA A 75 -14.43 -5.02 -5.43
CA ALA A 75 -14.49 -4.93 -6.88
C ALA A 75 -15.21 -3.67 -7.39
N ASN A 76 -16.26 -3.21 -6.73
CA ASN A 76 -16.92 -1.96 -7.10
C ASN A 76 -16.02 -0.74 -6.89
N VAL A 77 -15.16 -0.74 -5.86
CA VAL A 77 -14.13 0.30 -5.71
C VAL A 77 -13.12 0.24 -6.86
N VAL A 78 -12.69 -0.98 -7.23
CA VAL A 78 -11.79 -1.19 -8.39
C VAL A 78 -12.38 -0.60 -9.66
N ARG A 79 -13.63 -0.93 -9.99
CA ARG A 79 -14.33 -0.38 -11.17
C ARG A 79 -14.47 1.14 -11.12
N LYS A 80 -14.75 1.69 -9.94
CA LYS A 80 -15.00 3.12 -9.74
C LYS A 80 -13.74 3.96 -9.90
N VAL A 81 -12.62 3.53 -9.31
CA VAL A 81 -11.40 4.34 -9.17
C VAL A 81 -10.26 3.92 -10.09
N GLY A 82 -10.30 2.70 -10.63
CA GLY A 82 -9.16 2.10 -11.35
C GLY A 82 -8.63 2.91 -12.53
N ASN A 83 -9.46 3.75 -13.17
CA ASN A 83 -9.01 4.58 -14.31
C ASN A 83 -8.24 5.86 -13.90
N ASP A 84 -8.17 6.16 -12.60
CA ASP A 84 -7.54 7.38 -12.07
C ASP A 84 -6.25 7.12 -11.29
N VAL A 85 -5.94 5.86 -11.02
CA VAL A 85 -4.76 5.44 -10.26
C VAL A 85 -3.94 4.44 -11.06
N ALA A 86 -2.67 4.25 -10.67
CA ALA A 86 -1.75 3.36 -11.35
C ALA A 86 -1.95 1.89 -10.96
N ALA A 87 -2.35 1.66 -9.70
CA ALA A 87 -2.61 0.34 -9.15
C ALA A 87 -3.55 0.45 -7.94
N ILE A 88 -4.14 -0.67 -7.55
CA ILE A 88 -4.91 -0.79 -6.31
C ILE A 88 -4.23 -1.81 -5.40
N ASP A 89 -4.08 -1.47 -4.13
CA ASP A 89 -3.51 -2.33 -3.11
C ASP A 89 -4.55 -2.69 -2.06
N ILE A 90 -4.62 -3.96 -1.69
CA ILE A 90 -5.52 -4.46 -0.64
C ILE A 90 -4.74 -4.56 0.67
N ASN A 91 -5.16 -3.79 1.68
CA ASN A 91 -4.53 -3.84 2.99
C ASN A 91 -4.92 -5.10 3.76
N MET A 92 -3.92 -5.93 4.04
CA MET A 92 -4.02 -7.15 4.85
C MET A 92 -3.07 -7.11 6.05
N GLY A 93 -2.56 -5.93 6.42
CA GLY A 93 -1.50 -5.78 7.42
C GLY A 93 -1.84 -4.92 8.62
N CYS A 94 -2.96 -4.18 8.60
CA CYS A 94 -3.34 -3.25 9.66
C CYS A 94 -3.75 -3.99 10.96
N PRO A 95 -3.02 -3.82 12.08
CA PRO A 95 -3.31 -4.53 13.33
C PRO A 95 -4.20 -3.70 14.28
N LYS A 96 -4.80 -2.60 13.81
CA LYS A 96 -5.60 -1.72 14.67
C LYS A 96 -6.89 -2.44 15.11
N PRO A 97 -7.34 -2.27 16.37
CA PRO A 97 -8.53 -2.98 16.88
C PRO A 97 -9.77 -2.79 16.01
N PHE A 98 -10.02 -1.58 15.49
CA PHE A 98 -11.17 -1.32 14.63
C PHE A 98 -11.10 -2.08 13.29
N SER A 99 -9.90 -2.23 12.71
CA SER A 99 -9.69 -3.00 11.48
C SER A 99 -9.96 -4.48 11.74
N ILE A 100 -9.45 -5.01 12.85
CA ILE A 100 -9.64 -6.41 13.23
C ILE A 100 -11.13 -6.69 13.50
N ALA A 101 -11.79 -5.86 14.30
CA ALA A 101 -13.22 -5.99 14.61
C ALA A 101 -14.10 -5.86 13.36
N GLY A 102 -13.66 -5.12 12.35
CA GLY A 102 -14.34 -5.01 11.06
C GLY A 102 -14.01 -6.12 10.06
N GLY A 103 -13.20 -7.12 10.42
CA GLY A 103 -12.78 -8.18 9.50
C GLY A 103 -11.84 -7.69 8.37
N MET A 104 -11.10 -6.61 8.62
CA MET A 104 -10.18 -5.95 7.68
C MET A 104 -8.72 -6.09 8.12
N GLY A 105 -7.79 -5.69 7.25
CA GLY A 105 -6.38 -5.62 7.58
C GLY A 105 -5.84 -6.98 8.03
N ALA A 106 -5.19 -7.02 9.19
CA ALA A 106 -4.58 -8.25 9.71
C ALA A 106 -5.60 -9.35 10.10
N ALA A 107 -6.91 -9.07 10.11
CA ALA A 107 -7.92 -10.13 10.26
C ALA A 107 -7.97 -11.05 9.03
N LEU A 108 -7.70 -10.52 7.82
CA LEU A 108 -7.67 -11.31 6.59
C LEU A 108 -6.53 -12.33 6.58
N LEU A 109 -5.44 -12.08 7.31
CA LEU A 109 -4.35 -13.05 7.49
C LEU A 109 -4.82 -14.31 8.24
N GLY A 110 -5.84 -14.19 9.09
CA GLY A 110 -6.45 -15.31 9.80
C GLY A 110 -7.61 -15.98 9.04
N ASN A 111 -7.97 -15.48 7.85
CA ASN A 111 -9.04 -16.03 7.03
C ASN A 111 -8.63 -16.09 5.55
N PRO A 112 -7.80 -17.09 5.15
CA PRO A 112 -7.25 -17.18 3.81
C PRO A 112 -8.28 -17.34 2.69
N GLU A 113 -9.38 -18.07 2.91
CA GLU A 113 -10.42 -18.23 1.88
C GLU A 113 -11.13 -16.91 1.60
N ARG A 114 -11.39 -16.10 2.62
CA ARG A 114 -11.94 -14.75 2.45
C ARG A 114 -10.96 -13.82 1.74
N ALA A 115 -9.67 -13.87 2.09
CA ALA A 115 -8.64 -13.09 1.40
C ALA A 115 -8.57 -13.45 -0.09
N LYS A 116 -8.59 -14.75 -0.40
CA LYS A 116 -8.64 -15.30 -1.75
C LYS A 116 -9.85 -14.79 -2.54
N GLU A 117 -11.05 -14.92 -1.97
CA GLU A 117 -12.30 -14.47 -2.61
C GLU A 117 -12.24 -12.98 -3.00
N ILE A 118 -11.80 -12.12 -2.07
CA ILE A 118 -11.66 -10.68 -2.31
C ILE A 118 -10.66 -10.42 -3.43
N VAL A 119 -9.47 -11.03 -3.36
CA VAL A 119 -8.41 -10.79 -4.34
C VAL A 119 -8.82 -11.28 -5.72
N GLN A 120 -9.35 -12.49 -5.85
CA GLN A 120 -9.81 -13.03 -7.13
C GLN A 120 -10.89 -12.16 -7.76
N THR A 121 -11.84 -11.68 -6.95
CA THR A 121 -12.93 -10.82 -7.42
C THR A 121 -12.39 -9.46 -7.89
N CYS A 122 -11.48 -8.83 -7.13
CA CYS A 122 -10.81 -7.59 -7.55
C CYS A 122 -9.97 -7.78 -8.83
N VAL A 123 -9.16 -8.83 -8.90
CA VAL A 123 -8.31 -9.12 -10.08
C VAL A 123 -9.17 -9.36 -11.32
N SER A 124 -10.27 -10.10 -11.21
CA SER A 124 -11.14 -10.43 -12.35
C SER A 124 -11.82 -9.23 -13.01
N VAL A 125 -11.99 -8.11 -12.28
CA VAL A 125 -12.66 -6.91 -12.78
C VAL A 125 -11.68 -5.77 -13.09
N SER A 126 -10.42 -5.91 -12.68
CA SER A 126 -9.43 -4.85 -12.78
C SER A 126 -8.80 -4.77 -14.16
N THR A 127 -8.62 -3.55 -14.67
CA THR A 127 -7.81 -3.26 -15.86
C THR A 127 -6.40 -2.76 -15.50
N ILE A 128 -6.13 -2.55 -14.21
CA ILE A 128 -4.84 -2.10 -13.66
C ILE A 128 -4.28 -3.13 -12.68
N PRO A 129 -2.98 -3.09 -12.34
CA PRO A 129 -2.38 -3.99 -11.37
C PRO A 129 -3.09 -3.98 -10.01
N ILE A 130 -3.32 -5.17 -9.45
CA ILE A 130 -3.77 -5.36 -8.07
C ILE A 130 -2.60 -5.87 -7.25
N SER A 131 -2.28 -5.21 -6.13
CA SER A 131 -1.30 -5.67 -5.15
C SER A 131 -1.95 -5.96 -3.80
N CYS A 132 -1.21 -6.63 -2.92
CA CYS A 132 -1.60 -6.81 -1.53
C CYS A 132 -0.46 -6.41 -0.61
N LYS A 133 -0.78 -5.82 0.54
CA LYS A 133 0.19 -5.52 1.60
C LYS A 133 -0.10 -6.31 2.87
N ILE A 134 0.84 -7.17 3.26
CA ILE A 134 0.71 -8.08 4.40
C ILE A 134 1.71 -7.76 5.53
N ARG A 135 1.47 -8.38 6.67
CA ARG A 135 2.47 -8.68 7.69
C ARG A 135 2.80 -10.17 7.63
N VAL A 136 4.01 -10.53 8.04
CA VAL A 136 4.37 -11.94 8.20
C VAL A 136 3.54 -12.60 9.33
N LEU A 137 3.08 -13.84 9.13
CA LEU A 137 2.29 -14.65 10.07
C LEU A 137 3.18 -15.27 11.14
N ASP A 138 2.64 -15.79 12.24
CA ASP A 138 3.44 -16.28 13.38
C ASP A 138 4.48 -17.34 13.00
N LYS A 139 4.10 -18.26 12.10
CA LYS A 139 5.01 -19.22 11.47
C LYS A 139 5.40 -18.78 10.06
N GLN A 140 6.63 -19.11 9.69
CA GLN A 140 7.15 -18.77 8.38
C GLN A 140 6.43 -19.56 7.28
N GLU A 141 6.16 -20.83 7.52
CA GLU A 141 5.49 -21.75 6.59
C GLU A 141 4.11 -21.22 6.21
N ASP A 142 3.32 -20.78 7.20
CA ASP A 142 2.00 -20.18 6.99
C ASP A 142 2.11 -18.91 6.13
N THR A 143 3.16 -18.10 6.35
CA THR A 143 3.43 -16.92 5.52
C THR A 143 3.71 -17.31 4.08
N LEU A 144 4.57 -18.32 3.86
CA LEU A 144 4.94 -18.79 2.52
C LEU A 144 3.73 -19.39 1.78
N GLU A 145 2.85 -20.10 2.49
CA GLU A 145 1.61 -20.62 1.91
C GLU A 145 0.65 -19.49 1.52
N PHE A 146 0.48 -18.51 2.42
CA PHE A 146 -0.41 -17.37 2.19
C PHE A 146 0.02 -16.52 0.99
N VAL A 147 1.32 -16.20 0.86
CA VAL A 147 1.81 -15.42 -0.29
C VAL A 147 1.68 -16.16 -1.62
N LYS A 148 1.91 -17.48 -1.63
CA LYS A 148 1.70 -18.33 -2.82
C LYS A 148 0.22 -18.39 -3.19
N MET A 149 -0.68 -18.42 -2.22
CA MET A 149 -2.12 -18.35 -2.45
C MET A 149 -2.49 -17.02 -3.13
N LEU A 150 -2.01 -15.89 -2.60
CA LEU A 150 -2.27 -14.58 -3.19
C LEU A 150 -1.72 -14.48 -4.61
N GLU A 151 -0.51 -14.97 -4.86
CA GLU A 151 0.07 -15.05 -6.21
C GLU A 151 -0.82 -15.85 -7.17
N ARG A 152 -1.31 -17.03 -6.77
CA ARG A 152 -2.25 -17.82 -7.58
C ARG A 152 -3.58 -17.11 -7.85
N CYS A 153 -3.95 -16.12 -7.03
CA CYS A 153 -5.13 -15.29 -7.27
C CYS A 153 -4.88 -14.20 -8.34
N GLY A 154 -3.63 -14.01 -8.78
CA GLY A 154 -3.29 -13.09 -9.87
C GLY A 154 -2.86 -11.69 -9.44
N ILE A 155 -2.40 -11.50 -8.20
CA ILE A 155 -1.81 -10.21 -7.81
C ILE A 155 -0.56 -9.91 -8.65
N SER A 156 -0.30 -8.62 -8.89
CA SER A 156 0.85 -8.16 -9.67
C SER A 156 2.09 -7.85 -8.82
N ALA A 157 1.93 -7.68 -7.51
CA ALA A 157 3.02 -7.46 -6.55
C ALA A 157 2.55 -7.70 -5.12
N ILE A 158 3.49 -7.97 -4.20
CA ILE A 158 3.19 -8.13 -2.77
C ILE A 158 4.10 -7.30 -1.87
N GLY A 159 3.50 -6.43 -1.06
CA GLY A 159 4.18 -5.68 -0.01
C GLY A 159 4.28 -6.49 1.27
N VAL A 160 5.49 -6.73 1.76
CA VAL A 160 5.73 -7.53 2.96
C VAL A 160 6.34 -6.68 4.07
N HIS A 161 5.58 -6.45 5.13
CA HIS A 161 6.14 -5.95 6.38
C HIS A 161 6.64 -7.14 7.21
N GLY A 162 7.96 -7.26 7.38
CA GLY A 162 8.63 -8.32 8.16
C GLY A 162 8.39 -8.31 9.68
N ARG A 163 7.27 -7.79 10.17
CA ARG A 163 6.85 -7.91 11.57
C ARG A 163 5.53 -8.68 11.66
N ARG A 164 5.36 -9.45 12.73
CA ARG A 164 4.11 -10.13 13.09
C ARG A 164 3.03 -9.12 13.42
N ARG A 165 1.77 -9.57 13.49
CA ARG A 165 0.61 -8.73 13.85
C ARG A 165 0.75 -8.07 15.22
N SER A 166 1.20 -8.83 16.23
CA SER A 166 1.36 -8.38 17.62
C SER A 166 2.51 -7.39 17.80
N GLU A 167 3.44 -7.33 16.86
CA GLU A 167 4.68 -6.60 17.00
C GLU A 167 4.57 -5.11 16.63
N ARG A 168 5.30 -4.31 17.39
CA ARG A 168 5.41 -2.86 17.26
C ARG A 168 6.75 -2.47 16.66
N GLN A 169 6.99 -1.17 16.54
CA GLN A 169 8.16 -0.63 15.88
C GLN A 169 9.51 -1.01 16.51
N SER A 170 9.54 -1.24 17.82
CA SER A 170 10.72 -1.66 18.57
C SER A 170 11.11 -3.11 18.30
N ASN A 171 10.17 -3.93 17.82
CA ASN A 171 10.46 -5.32 17.47
C ASN A 171 11.27 -5.43 16.18
N MET A 172 12.06 -6.51 16.10
CA MET A 172 12.92 -6.82 14.98
C MET A 172 12.11 -7.02 13.69
N ASN A 173 12.64 -6.52 12.57
CA ASN A 173 12.13 -6.83 11.25
C ASN A 173 12.81 -8.12 10.75
N ARG A 174 12.01 -9.11 10.37
CA ARG A 174 12.45 -10.43 9.90
C ARG A 174 12.82 -10.38 8.42
N LEU A 175 13.98 -9.80 8.15
CA LEU A 175 14.52 -9.67 6.80
C LEU A 175 14.69 -11.04 6.11
N ASN A 176 15.10 -12.05 6.85
CA ASN A 176 15.26 -13.42 6.33
C ASN A 176 13.93 -13.99 5.82
N GLU A 177 12.81 -13.72 6.48
CA GLU A 177 11.52 -14.19 5.99
C GLU A 177 11.07 -13.45 4.73
N ILE A 178 11.40 -12.15 4.61
CA ILE A 178 11.18 -11.41 3.35
C ILE A 178 12.01 -12.06 2.23
N ARG A 179 13.27 -12.43 2.48
CA ARG A 179 14.13 -13.13 1.50
C ARG A 179 13.58 -14.50 1.11
N GLU A 180 13.02 -15.26 2.05
CA GLU A 180 12.43 -16.56 1.68
C GLU A 180 11.16 -16.37 0.85
N ILE A 181 10.37 -15.32 1.12
CA ILE A 181 9.21 -14.99 0.29
C ILE A 181 9.65 -14.70 -1.15
N THR A 182 10.71 -13.90 -1.35
CA THR A 182 11.20 -13.55 -2.70
C THR A 182 11.69 -14.75 -3.51
N ARG A 183 12.05 -15.86 -2.85
CA ARG A 183 12.47 -17.10 -3.51
C ARG A 183 11.30 -18.00 -3.93
N VAL A 184 10.14 -17.86 -3.30
CA VAL A 184 9.02 -18.79 -3.50
C VAL A 184 7.87 -18.22 -4.33
N VAL A 185 7.87 -16.90 -4.58
CA VAL A 185 6.93 -16.24 -5.49
C VAL A 185 7.70 -15.62 -6.66
N SER A 186 7.05 -15.56 -7.82
CA SER A 186 7.56 -14.93 -9.04
C SER A 186 7.12 -13.47 -9.17
N VAL A 187 6.02 -13.08 -8.50
CA VAL A 187 5.59 -11.67 -8.47
C VAL A 187 6.59 -10.79 -7.72
N PRO A 188 6.78 -9.52 -8.13
CA PRO A 188 7.61 -8.57 -7.40
C PRO A 188 7.24 -8.46 -5.92
N VAL A 189 8.25 -8.64 -5.06
CA VAL A 189 8.13 -8.43 -3.61
C VAL A 189 8.62 -7.03 -3.27
N ILE A 190 7.86 -6.32 -2.42
CA ILE A 190 8.18 -4.98 -1.93
C ILE A 190 8.48 -5.08 -0.43
N ALA A 191 9.76 -4.96 -0.05
CA ALA A 191 10.16 -5.09 1.36
C ALA A 191 9.77 -3.85 2.17
N ASN A 192 9.23 -4.06 3.38
CA ASN A 192 8.76 -2.97 4.25
C ASN A 192 9.14 -3.18 5.73
N GLY A 193 9.20 -2.06 6.46
CA GLY A 193 9.26 -2.05 7.92
C GLY A 193 10.64 -1.74 8.51
N PHE A 194 11.62 -1.30 7.72
CA PHE A 194 12.98 -1.02 8.19
C PHE A 194 13.26 0.46 8.52
N SER A 195 12.23 1.32 8.54
CA SER A 195 12.41 2.79 8.70
C SER A 195 13.21 3.26 9.92
N GLY A 196 13.26 2.49 11.02
CA GLY A 196 14.05 2.86 12.20
C GLY A 196 15.56 2.81 11.99
N SER A 197 16.00 2.05 10.99
CA SER A 197 17.41 1.89 10.62
C SER A 197 17.82 2.77 9.44
N ILE A 198 16.87 3.42 8.77
CA ILE A 198 17.10 4.21 7.57
C ILE A 198 17.41 5.65 7.97
N LYS A 199 18.68 6.04 7.86
CA LYS A 199 19.15 7.38 8.20
C LYS A 199 19.50 8.20 6.98
N LYS A 200 19.73 7.59 5.83
CA LYS A 200 20.08 8.23 4.55
C LYS A 200 19.68 7.36 3.37
N TYR A 201 19.76 7.90 2.16
CA TYR A 201 19.36 7.19 0.93
C TYR A 201 20.08 5.86 0.76
N GLU A 202 21.38 5.77 1.07
CA GLU A 202 22.13 4.50 0.90
C GLU A 202 21.63 3.39 1.83
N ASP A 203 20.96 3.71 2.95
CA ASP A 203 20.36 2.70 3.82
C ASP A 203 19.11 2.06 3.20
N ILE A 204 18.44 2.78 2.27
CA ILE A 204 17.37 2.22 1.44
C ILE A 204 17.97 1.16 0.51
N ILE A 205 19.09 1.46 -0.15
CA ILE A 205 19.79 0.54 -1.04
C ILE A 205 20.27 -0.71 -0.29
N LYS A 206 20.88 -0.54 0.88
CA LYS A 206 21.28 -1.69 1.72
C LYS A 206 20.08 -2.54 2.13
N PHE A 207 18.97 -1.92 2.51
CA PHE A 207 17.76 -2.67 2.88
C PHE A 207 17.22 -3.45 1.68
N TRP A 208 17.20 -2.83 0.49
CA TRP A 208 16.82 -3.48 -0.76
C TRP A 208 17.70 -4.70 -1.06
N GLU A 209 19.02 -4.52 -1.12
CA GLU A 209 20.01 -5.59 -1.37
C GLU A 209 19.88 -6.74 -0.36
N GLN A 210 19.82 -6.42 0.93
CA GLN A 210 19.75 -7.44 1.97
C GLN A 210 18.42 -8.19 1.98
N SER A 211 17.32 -7.56 1.56
CA SER A 211 16.00 -8.18 1.48
C SER A 211 15.84 -9.12 0.29
N GLY A 212 16.66 -8.98 -0.76
CA GLY A 212 16.49 -9.70 -2.02
C GLY A 212 15.15 -9.39 -2.72
N ALA A 213 14.49 -8.29 -2.33
CA ALA A 213 13.20 -7.88 -2.87
C ALA A 213 13.38 -7.08 -4.16
N SER A 214 12.32 -6.98 -4.96
CA SER A 214 12.34 -6.20 -6.21
C SER A 214 12.36 -4.70 -5.92
N SER A 215 11.75 -4.27 -4.81
CA SER A 215 11.73 -2.88 -4.37
C SER A 215 11.52 -2.76 -2.87
N VAL A 216 11.52 -1.53 -2.35
CA VAL A 216 11.35 -1.22 -0.93
C VAL A 216 10.31 -0.13 -0.73
N MET A 217 9.50 -0.28 0.32
CA MET A 217 8.49 0.70 0.72
C MET A 217 8.90 1.37 2.03
N ILE A 218 9.03 2.71 2.01
CA ILE A 218 9.43 3.52 3.16
C ILE A 218 8.22 4.30 3.69
N ALA A 219 7.86 4.07 4.96
CA ALA A 219 6.72 4.74 5.60
C ALA A 219 7.16 5.82 6.61
N ARG A 220 7.50 5.42 7.86
CA ARG A 220 7.77 6.37 8.95
C ARG A 220 8.88 7.37 8.65
N LYS A 221 9.94 6.95 7.96
CA LYS A 221 11.07 7.83 7.63
C LYS A 221 10.67 8.86 6.55
N ALA A 222 9.86 8.47 5.58
CA ALA A 222 9.31 9.38 4.59
C ALA A 222 8.30 10.35 5.19
N LEU A 223 7.53 9.91 6.19
CA LEU A 223 6.62 10.79 6.94
C LEU A 223 7.37 11.89 7.70
N SER A 224 8.49 11.56 8.35
CA SER A 224 9.27 12.55 9.10
C SER A 224 10.20 13.39 8.23
N ASN A 225 10.65 12.86 7.09
CA ASN A 225 11.51 13.54 6.14
C ASN A 225 11.29 12.95 4.73
N PRO A 226 10.45 13.57 3.89
CA PRO A 226 10.17 13.09 2.54
C PRO A 226 11.39 13.10 1.62
N SER A 227 12.41 13.93 1.88
CA SER A 227 13.64 13.96 1.06
C SER A 227 14.54 12.73 1.26
N ILE A 228 14.14 11.76 2.08
CA ILE A 228 14.81 10.45 2.16
C ILE A 228 14.93 9.74 0.81
N PHE A 229 14.06 10.02 -0.14
CA PHE A 229 14.14 9.47 -1.49
C PHE A 229 15.18 10.17 -2.38
N CYS A 230 15.73 11.32 -1.96
CA CYS A 230 16.71 12.07 -2.73
C CYS A 230 18.08 11.39 -2.68
N SER A 231 18.54 10.88 -3.81
CA SER A 231 19.85 10.23 -3.94
C SER A 231 21.04 11.16 -3.69
N LYS A 232 20.82 12.48 -3.73
CA LYS A 232 21.85 13.50 -3.42
C LYS A 232 21.95 13.84 -1.93
N GLY A 233 21.13 13.20 -1.09
CA GLY A 233 21.06 13.46 0.35
C GLY A 233 19.87 14.33 0.75
N PHE A 234 19.73 14.54 2.06
CA PHE A 234 18.61 15.29 2.62
C PHE A 234 18.62 16.75 2.20
N ILE A 235 17.41 17.26 2.02
CA ILE A 235 17.11 18.67 1.86
C ILE A 235 16.94 19.28 3.25
N SER A 236 17.18 20.59 3.38
CA SER A 236 17.00 21.25 4.68
C SER A 236 15.53 21.20 5.10
N TRP A 237 15.29 21.15 6.41
CA TRP A 237 13.92 21.05 6.95
C TRP A 237 13.06 22.26 6.55
N GLU A 238 13.66 23.45 6.47
CA GLU A 238 13.00 24.66 5.98
C GLU A 238 12.54 24.51 4.51
N GLN A 239 13.43 24.00 3.64
CA GLN A 239 13.10 23.77 2.24
C GLN A 239 12.01 22.70 2.07
N GLU A 240 12.01 21.65 2.89
CA GLU A 240 10.95 20.63 2.89
C GLU A 240 9.59 21.21 3.29
N ILE A 241 9.55 22.01 4.37
CA ILE A 241 8.31 22.68 4.81
C ILE A 241 7.80 23.63 3.74
N CYS A 242 8.68 24.46 3.18
CA CYS A 242 8.31 25.37 2.10
C CYS A 242 7.83 24.62 0.86
N GLY A 243 8.37 23.43 0.58
CA GLY A 243 7.91 22.56 -0.50
C GLY A 243 6.56 21.88 -0.22
N PHE A 244 6.25 21.60 1.05
CA PHE A 244 4.98 21.00 1.47
C PHE A 244 3.82 22.00 1.49
N LEU A 245 4.09 23.26 1.85
CA LEU A 245 3.07 24.32 1.95
C LEU A 245 2.71 24.97 0.61
N LYS A 246 3.47 24.69 -0.45
CA LYS A 246 3.20 25.15 -1.83
C LYS A 246 2.31 24.17 -2.56
#